data_AF-A0AAD8FEZ9-F1
#
_entry.id   AF-A0AAD8FEZ9-F1
#
_cell.length_a   1.000
_cell.length_b   1.000
_cell.length_c   1.000
_cell.angle_alpha   90.00
_cell.angle_beta   90.00
_cell.angle_gamma   90.00
#
_symmetry.space_group_name_H-M   'P 1'
#
loop_
_entity.id
_entity.type
_entity.pdbx_description
1 polymer ?
#
loop_
_entity_poly.entity_id
_entity_poly.type
_entity_poly.pdbx_seq_one_letter_code
_entity_poly.pdbx_strand_id
1 'polypeptide(L)'
;MSPSKWCLYTLEMSHGKWCLYTLEMSHGKWCLYTLEMSHGKWCLYTLEMSHGKWCLYTLEMSHGKWCLYTLEMSPSKWCLYTLEMSHGKWCLYTLEMSHGKWCLYTLEMSHGKWCLYTLEMSHGKWCLYTLKMSHGKWCLYTLEMSHGKWCLYTLEMSHGK
;
A
#
# COMPACT_ATOMS: atom_id res chain seq x y z
N MET A 1 5.15 -35.98 -6.24
CA MET A 1 6.46 -35.32 -6.52
C MET A 1 6.98 -34.74 -5.22
N SER A 2 8.14 -35.17 -4.72
CA SER A 2 8.79 -34.47 -3.61
C SER A 2 9.13 -33.06 -4.11
N PRO A 3 8.75 -32.00 -3.38
CA PRO A 3 9.17 -30.66 -3.77
C PRO A 3 10.70 -30.66 -3.75
N SER A 4 11.30 -30.48 -4.91
CA SER A 4 12.73 -30.31 -5.02
C SER A 4 13.13 -29.08 -4.20
N LYS A 5 14.35 -29.09 -3.65
CA LYS A 5 14.85 -27.95 -2.88
C LYS A 5 14.88 -26.67 -3.74
N TRP A 6 15.00 -26.81 -5.06
CA TRP A 6 15.14 -25.75 -6.05
C TRP A 6 14.38 -26.07 -7.32
N CYS A 7 13.52 -25.16 -7.76
CA CYS A 7 12.96 -25.09 -9.10
C CYS A 7 13.58 -23.88 -9.82
N LEU A 8 14.35 -24.13 -10.87
CA LEU A 8 15.07 -23.09 -11.60
C LEU A 8 14.18 -22.39 -12.63
N TYR A 9 13.51 -23.16 -13.49
CA TYR A 9 12.66 -22.63 -14.54
C TYR A 9 11.45 -23.55 -14.75
N THR A 10 10.25 -22.98 -14.77
CA THR A 10 9.01 -23.68 -15.09
C THR A 10 8.08 -22.75 -15.85
N LEU A 11 7.39 -23.27 -16.85
CA LEU A 11 6.35 -22.52 -17.55
C LEU A 11 5.08 -22.49 -16.70
N GLU A 12 4.48 -23.65 -16.45
CA GLU A 12 3.21 -23.74 -15.73
C GLU A 12 3.41 -23.59 -14.21
N MET A 13 3.87 -24.64 -13.53
CA MET A 13 3.82 -24.66 -12.06
C MET A 13 5.16 -25.05 -11.43
N SER A 14 5.62 -24.25 -10.46
CA SER A 14 6.77 -24.60 -9.61
C SER A 14 6.36 -24.88 -8.16
N HIS A 15 6.86 -25.99 -7.63
CA HIS A 15 6.75 -26.34 -6.22
C HIS A 15 8.14 -26.62 -5.63
N GLY A 16 8.56 -25.80 -4.68
CA GLY A 16 9.88 -25.96 -4.08
C GLY A 16 10.14 -25.04 -2.90
N LYS A 17 11.25 -25.27 -2.20
CA LYS A 17 11.70 -24.30 -1.18
C LYS A 17 12.11 -22.97 -1.84
N TRP A 18 12.68 -23.05 -3.04
CA TRP A 18 13.12 -21.93 -3.85
C TRP A 18 12.60 -22.10 -5.28
N CYS A 19 11.87 -21.12 -5.78
CA CYS A 19 11.41 -21.02 -7.16
C CYS A 19 12.03 -19.77 -7.78
N LEU A 20 12.85 -19.95 -8.80
CA LEU A 20 13.63 -18.84 -9.37
C LEU A 20 12.86 -18.12 -10.47
N TYR A 21 12.45 -18.84 -11.52
CA TYR A 21 11.66 -18.30 -12.62
C TYR A 21 10.43 -19.16 -12.86
N THR A 22 9.24 -18.54 -12.84
CA THR A 22 7.99 -19.20 -13.17
C THR A 22 7.10 -18.28 -13.99
N LEU A 23 6.47 -18.81 -15.04
CA LEU A 23 5.56 -18.01 -15.85
C LEU A 23 4.18 -17.94 -15.17
N GLU A 24 3.48 -19.06 -15.00
CA GLU A 24 2.13 -19.04 -14.43
C GLU A 24 2.15 -19.03 -12.89
N MET A 25 2.42 -20.17 -12.23
CA MET A 25 2.20 -20.31 -10.79
C MET A 25 3.42 -20.80 -10.00
N SER A 26 3.86 -20.01 -9.02
CA SER A 26 4.96 -20.38 -8.12
C SER A 26 4.49 -20.59 -6.68
N HIS A 27 4.77 -21.76 -6.12
CA HIS A 27 4.47 -22.11 -4.74
C HIS A 27 5.74 -22.51 -4.00
N GLY A 28 6.26 -21.61 -3.17
CA GLY A 28 7.48 -21.87 -2.44
C GLY A 28 7.73 -21.01 -1.22
N LYS A 29 8.79 -21.31 -0.48
CA LYS A 29 9.19 -20.43 0.62
C LYS A 29 9.74 -19.10 0.09
N TRP A 30 10.41 -19.17 -1.06
CA TRP A 30 11.01 -18.04 -1.77
C TRP A 30 10.66 -18.15 -3.26
N CYS A 31 9.97 -17.15 -3.79
CA CYS A 31 9.68 -16.99 -5.21
C CYS A 31 10.39 -15.73 -5.71
N LEU A 32 11.31 -15.87 -6.67
CA LEU A 32 12.14 -14.75 -7.10
C LEU A 32 11.47 -13.96 -8.22
N TYR A 33 11.15 -14.61 -9.33
CA TYR A 33 10.49 -14.00 -10.48
C TYR A 33 9.29 -14.85 -10.90
N THR A 34 8.12 -14.25 -10.84
CA THR A 34 6.88 -14.86 -11.29
C THR A 34 6.10 -13.90 -12.16
N LEU A 35 5.56 -14.35 -13.29
CA LEU A 35 4.77 -13.47 -14.15
C LEU A 35 3.34 -13.35 -13.60
N GLU A 36 2.59 -14.44 -13.54
CA GLU A 36 1.19 -14.39 -13.09
C GLU A 36 1.07 -14.44 -11.56
N MET A 37 1.25 -15.60 -10.93
CA MET A 37 0.89 -15.78 -9.51
C MET A 37 2.02 -16.33 -8.63
N SER A 38 2.39 -15.58 -7.59
CA SER A 38 3.35 -16.03 -6.57
C SER A 38 2.73 -16.26 -5.20
N HIS A 39 2.91 -17.46 -4.66
CA HIS A 39 2.50 -17.84 -3.31
C HIS A 39 3.72 -18.26 -2.51
N GLY A 40 4.10 -17.43 -1.53
CA GLY A 40 5.26 -17.77 -0.71
C GLY A 40 5.45 -16.97 0.55
N LYS A 41 6.48 -17.34 1.33
CA LYS A 41 6.85 -16.50 2.49
C LYS A 41 7.47 -15.19 2.01
N TRP A 42 8.22 -15.25 0.92
CA TRP A 42 8.91 -14.14 0.29
C TRP A 42 8.68 -14.20 -1.23
N CYS A 43 8.12 -13.14 -1.79
CA CYS A 43 7.94 -12.95 -3.23
C CYS A 43 8.72 -11.69 -3.62
N LEU A 44 9.72 -11.82 -4.50
CA LEU A 44 10.61 -10.71 -4.81
C LEU A 44 10.04 -9.85 -5.95
N TYR A 45 9.80 -10.45 -7.10
CA TYR A 45 9.22 -9.79 -8.27
C TYR A 45 8.03 -10.60 -8.75
N THR A 46 6.88 -9.94 -8.85
CA THR A 46 5.68 -10.53 -9.43
C THR A 46 5.00 -9.50 -10.32
N LEU A 47 4.58 -9.89 -11.51
CA LEU A 47 3.90 -8.95 -12.41
C LEU A 47 2.44 -8.80 -11.99
N GLU A 48 1.66 -9.87 -12.02
CA GLU A 48 0.22 -9.78 -11.69
C GLU A 48 -0.02 -9.85 -10.17
N MET A 49 0.02 -11.05 -9.57
CA MET A 49 -0.47 -11.25 -8.20
C MET A 49 0.54 -11.90 -7.27
N SER A 50 0.90 -11.19 -6.18
CA SER A 50 1.73 -11.75 -5.11
C SER A 50 0.96 -11.98 -3.83
N HIS A 51 1.07 -13.19 -3.29
CA HIS A 51 0.52 -13.60 -2.01
C HIS A 51 1.63 -14.08 -1.10
N GLY A 52 2.07 -13.20 -0.19
CA GLY A 52 3.14 -13.58 0.70
C GLY A 52 3.21 -12.84 2.03
N LYS A 53 4.08 -13.34 2.92
CA LYS A 53 4.35 -12.59 4.15
C LYS A 53 5.06 -11.27 3.81
N TRP A 54 5.94 -11.31 2.82
CA TRP A 54 6.73 -10.20 2.32
C TRP A 54 6.71 -10.22 0.80
N CYS A 55 6.25 -9.11 0.21
CA CYS A 55 6.27 -8.85 -1.22
C CYS A 55 7.16 -7.62 -1.46
N LEU A 56 8.19 -7.76 -2.31
CA LEU A 56 9.12 -6.64 -2.53
C LEU A 56 8.63 -5.74 -3.66
N TYR A 57 8.42 -6.29 -4.84
CA TYR A 57 7.92 -5.58 -6.01
C TYR A 57 6.75 -6.35 -6.60
N THR A 58 5.64 -5.68 -6.78
CA THR A 58 4.49 -6.19 -7.53
C THR A 58 3.96 -5.12 -8.46
N LEU A 59 3.60 -5.46 -9.69
CA LEU A 59 3.05 -4.47 -10.60
C LEU A 59 1.56 -4.28 -10.29
N GLU A 60 0.74 -5.32 -10.41
CA GLU A 60 -0.71 -5.19 -10.21
C GLU A 60 -1.10 -5.31 -8.73
N MET A 61 -1.09 -6.52 -8.14
CA MET A 61 -1.69 -6.73 -6.81
C MET A 61 -0.79 -7.45 -5.80
N SER A 62 -0.52 -6.79 -4.66
CA SER A 62 0.22 -7.38 -3.54
C SER A 62 -0.63 -7.63 -2.30
N HIS A 63 -0.79 -8.90 -1.95
CA HIS A 63 -1.44 -9.35 -0.73
C HIS A 63 -0.41 -9.86 0.28
N GLY A 64 -0.31 -9.19 1.43
CA GLY A 64 0.64 -9.64 2.43
C GLY A 64 0.65 -8.93 3.77
N LYS A 65 1.59 -9.33 4.62
CA LYS A 65 1.84 -8.56 5.86
C LYS A 65 2.64 -7.28 5.56
N TRP A 66 3.57 -7.38 4.62
CA TRP A 66 4.46 -6.30 4.22
C TRP A 66 4.56 -6.26 2.71
N CYS A 67 4.29 -5.09 2.14
CA CYS A 67 4.63 -4.76 0.77
C CYS A 67 5.60 -3.58 0.76
N LEU A 68 6.68 -3.68 -0.02
CA LEU A 68 7.62 -2.57 -0.19
C LEU A 68 7.17 -1.65 -1.33
N TYR A 69 6.92 -2.21 -2.52
CA TYR A 69 6.50 -1.46 -3.69
C TYR A 69 5.35 -2.17 -4.41
N THR A 70 4.30 -1.42 -4.72
CA THR A 70 3.29 -1.84 -5.70
C THR A 70 2.92 -0.70 -6.62
N LEU A 71 2.65 -0.99 -7.89
CA LEU A 71 2.17 0.04 -8.80
C LEU A 71 0.67 0.26 -8.59
N GLU A 72 -0.16 -0.75 -8.80
CA GLU A 72 -1.61 -0.58 -8.72
C GLU A 72 -2.14 -0.75 -7.28
N MET A 73 -2.18 -1.97 -6.73
CA MET A 73 -2.96 -2.28 -5.53
C MET A 73 -2.18 -3.01 -4.44
N SER A 74 -2.11 -2.43 -3.24
CA SER A 74 -1.44 -3.06 -2.09
C SER A 74 -2.33 -3.25 -0.85
N PRO A 75 -3.23 -4.25 -0.84
CA PRO A 75 -3.94 -4.71 0.36
C PRO A 75 -2.99 -5.48 1.31
N SER A 76 -2.32 -4.73 2.20
CA SER A 76 -1.34 -5.28 3.13
C SER A 76 -1.42 -4.64 4.52
N LYS A 77 -0.86 -5.28 5.55
CA LYS A 77 -0.82 -4.62 6.88
C LYS A 77 0.05 -3.38 6.87
N TRP A 78 1.14 -3.43 6.10
CA TRP A 78 2.13 -2.37 5.96
C TRP A 78 2.50 -2.24 4.49
N CYS A 79 2.27 -1.08 3.91
CA CYS A 79 2.77 -0.73 2.59
C CYS A 79 3.70 0.48 2.69
N LEU A 80 4.88 0.37 2.07
CA LEU A 80 5.83 1.47 2.04
C LEU A 80 5.55 2.44 0.89
N TYR A 81 5.44 1.92 -0.34
CA TYR A 81 5.19 2.73 -1.54
C TYR A 81 4.12 2.09 -2.41
N THR A 82 3.12 2.89 -2.78
CA THR A 82 2.15 2.55 -3.81
C THR A 82 1.94 3.73 -4.75
N LEU A 83 1.75 3.46 -6.04
CA LEU A 83 1.37 4.50 -6.99
C LEU A 83 -0.15 4.74 -6.89
N GLU A 84 -0.98 3.78 -7.24
CA GLU A 84 -2.43 3.97 -7.27
C GLU A 84 -3.06 3.82 -5.87
N MET A 85 -3.29 2.59 -5.37
CA MET A 85 -4.02 2.41 -4.10
C MET A 85 -3.33 1.55 -3.05
N SER A 86 -3.19 2.11 -1.84
CA SER A 86 -2.74 1.39 -0.65
C SER A 86 -3.86 1.15 0.35
N HIS A 87 -4.05 -0.10 0.76
CA HIS A 87 -5.03 -0.47 1.79
C HIS A 87 -4.35 -1.20 2.93
N GLY A 88 -4.38 -0.64 4.15
CA GLY A 88 -3.65 -1.27 5.25
C GLY A 88 -3.80 -0.67 6.64
N LYS A 89 -3.00 -1.18 7.59
CA LYS A 89 -2.88 -0.50 8.89
C LYS A 89 -1.97 0.71 8.79
N TRP A 90 -0.93 0.61 7.96
CA TRP A 90 0.07 1.64 7.75
C TRP A 90 0.38 1.75 6.27
N CYS A 91 0.17 2.95 5.72
CA CYS A 91 0.49 3.32 4.35
C CYS A 91 1.44 4.52 4.43
N LEU A 92 2.69 4.35 3.99
CA LEU A 92 3.71 5.37 4.20
C LEU A 92 3.71 6.42 3.09
N TYR A 93 3.86 5.98 1.84
CA TYR A 93 3.85 6.84 0.66
C TYR A 93 2.86 6.30 -0.37
N THR A 94 1.90 7.14 -0.77
CA THR A 94 0.96 6.80 -1.83
C THR A 94 0.75 8.00 -2.73
N LEU A 95 0.72 7.79 -4.05
CA LEU A 95 0.44 8.89 -4.98
C LEU A 95 -1.06 9.20 -4.96
N GLU A 96 -1.89 8.26 -5.38
CA GLU A 96 -3.33 8.53 -5.57
C GLU A 96 -4.11 8.31 -4.26
N MET A 97 -4.36 7.07 -3.85
CA MET A 97 -5.31 6.76 -2.78
C MET A 97 -4.73 5.93 -1.64
N SER A 98 -4.71 6.48 -0.42
CA SER A 98 -4.34 5.72 0.78
C SER A 98 -5.52 5.50 1.71
N HIS A 99 -5.76 4.24 2.05
CA HIS A 99 -6.81 3.83 2.99
C HIS A 99 -6.21 3.03 4.15
N GLY A 100 -6.12 3.65 5.32
CA GLY A 100 -5.57 2.92 6.46
C GLY A 100 -5.77 3.52 7.82
N LYS A 101 -5.29 2.83 8.85
CA LYS A 101 -5.31 3.40 10.20
C LYS A 101 -4.38 4.62 10.29
N TRP A 102 -3.25 4.54 9.61
CA TRP A 102 -2.23 5.58 9.51
C TRP A 102 -1.80 5.76 8.05
N CYS A 103 -2.01 6.96 7.52
CA CYS A 103 -1.55 7.38 6.22
C CYS A 103 -0.55 8.53 6.42
N LEU A 104 0.71 8.34 6.02
CA LEU A 104 1.76 9.31 6.36
C LEU A 104 1.91 10.39 5.29
N TYR A 105 2.18 10.00 4.05
CA TYR A 105 2.32 10.90 2.91
C TYR A 105 1.41 10.42 1.78
N THR A 106 0.49 11.27 1.36
CA THR A 106 -0.39 11.00 0.22
C THR A 106 -0.50 12.23 -0.64
N LEU A 107 -0.41 12.08 -1.96
CA LEU A 107 -0.53 13.21 -2.86
C LEU A 107 -2.01 13.57 -3.05
N GLU A 108 -2.83 12.66 -3.55
CA GLU A 108 -4.24 12.98 -3.83
C GLU A 108 -5.13 12.76 -2.59
N MET A 109 -5.50 11.53 -2.26
CA MET A 109 -6.55 11.26 -1.28
C MET A 109 -6.13 10.33 -0.16
N SER A 110 -6.21 10.79 1.08
CA SER A 110 -5.96 9.97 2.27
C SER A 110 -7.22 9.76 3.11
N HIS A 111 -7.51 8.51 3.43
CA HIS A 111 -8.62 8.10 4.27
C HIS A 111 -8.11 7.27 5.44
N GLY A 112 -8.20 7.82 6.66
CA GLY A 112 -7.71 7.08 7.80
C GLY A 112 -8.06 7.60 9.17
N LYS A 113 -7.63 6.88 10.21
CA LYS A 113 -7.76 7.42 11.57
C LYS A 113 -6.81 8.60 11.76
N TRP A 114 -5.63 8.53 11.16
CA TRP A 114 -4.59 9.55 11.19
C TRP A 114 -4.04 9.76 9.79
N CYS A 115 -4.16 10.98 9.28
CA CYS A 115 -3.58 11.42 8.01
C CYS A 115 -2.58 12.53 8.33
N LEU A 116 -1.28 12.31 8.05
CA LEU A 116 -0.24 13.22 8.49
C LEU A 116 0.03 14.33 7.47
N TYR A 117 0.39 13.97 6.24
CA TYR A 117 0.65 14.90 5.15
C TYR A 117 -0.18 14.48 3.94
N THR A 118 -1.05 15.38 3.49
CA THR A 118 -1.84 15.17 2.28
C THR A 118 -1.88 16.43 1.43
N LEU A 119 -1.67 16.32 0.12
CA LEU A 119 -1.68 17.50 -0.74
C LEU A 119 -3.12 17.88 -1.08
N GLU A 120 -3.93 16.97 -1.63
CA GLU A 120 -5.30 17.33 -2.02
C GLU A 120 -6.32 17.13 -0.90
N MET A 121 -6.71 15.90 -0.59
CA MET A 121 -7.84 15.66 0.32
C MET A 121 -7.51 14.67 1.43
N SER A 122 -7.69 15.10 2.68
CA SER A 122 -7.57 14.23 3.84
C SER A 122 -8.90 14.03 4.55
N HIS A 123 -9.26 12.77 4.77
CA HIS A 123 -10.45 12.36 5.50
C HIS A 123 -10.06 11.48 6.68
N GLY A 124 -10.15 12.02 7.90
CA GLY A 124 -9.79 11.23 9.05
C GLY A 124 -10.20 11.76 10.40
N LYS A 125 -9.95 10.97 11.44
CA LYS A 125 -10.21 11.47 12.80
C LYS A 125 -9.25 12.61 13.15
N TRP A 126 -8.02 12.53 12.65
CA TRP A 126 -6.97 13.52 12.81
C TRP A 126 -6.28 13.75 11.46
N CYS A 127 -6.32 14.99 10.99
CA CYS A 127 -5.62 15.45 9.79
C CYS A 127 -4.61 16.52 10.23
N LEU A 128 -3.31 16.26 10.05
CA LEU A 128 -2.28 17.13 10.60
C LEU A 128 -1.91 18.27 9.63
N TYR A 129 -1.44 17.93 8.44
CA TYR A 129 -1.07 18.87 7.39
C TYR A 129 -1.82 18.51 6.11
N THR A 130 -2.63 19.44 5.62
CA THR A 130 -3.31 19.28 4.34
C THR A 130 -3.24 20.56 3.54
N LEU A 131 -2.96 20.49 2.24
CA LEU A 131 -2.89 21.71 1.44
C LEU A 131 -4.30 22.16 1.04
N LYS A 132 -5.05 21.35 0.28
CA LYS A 132 -6.39 21.76 -0.18
C LYS A 132 -7.48 21.54 0.87
N MET A 133 -7.88 20.29 1.11
CA MET A 133 -9.11 19.97 1.84
C MET A 133 -8.89 19.00 2.99
N SER A 134 -9.24 19.40 4.22
CA SER A 134 -9.25 18.49 5.36
C SER A 134 -10.64 18.29 5.95
N HIS A 135 -11.03 17.04 6.14
CA HIS A 135 -12.28 16.63 6.78
C HIS A 135 -11.99 15.71 7.95
N GLY A 136 -12.22 16.19 9.17
CA GLY A 136 -11.94 15.39 10.33
C GLY A 136 -12.48 15.87 11.66
N LYS A 137 -12.27 15.08 12.72
CA LYS A 137 -12.60 15.57 14.06
C LYS A 137 -11.65 16.69 14.47
N TRP A 138 -10.39 16.55 14.10
CA TRP A 138 -9.31 17.49 14.37
C TRP A 138 -8.51 17.75 13.09
N CYS A 139 -8.48 19.01 12.65
CA CYS A 139 -7.70 19.47 11.51
C CYS A 139 -6.70 20.52 12.02
N LEU A 140 -5.40 20.22 11.95
CA LEU A 140 -4.41 21.09 12.60
C LEU A 140 -3.92 22.21 11.69
N TYR A 141 -3.40 21.87 10.52
CA TYR A 141 -2.93 22.81 9.52
C TYR A 141 -3.58 22.48 8.19
N THR A 142 -4.40 23.40 7.69
CA THR A 142 -4.96 23.31 6.34
C THR A 142 -4.78 24.63 5.62
N LEU A 143 -4.41 24.62 4.33
CA LEU A 143 -4.23 25.89 3.62
C LEU A 143 -5.58 26.40 3.12
N GLU A 144 -6.28 25.66 2.27
CA GLU A 144 -7.53 26.15 1.66
C GLU A 144 -8.73 25.94 2.59
N MET A 145 -9.27 24.72 2.73
CA MET A 145 -10.49 24.51 3.52
C MET A 145 -10.40 23.37 4.55
N SER A 146 -10.89 23.65 5.75
CA SER A 146 -11.02 22.67 6.82
C SER A 146 -12.47 22.51 7.30
N HIS A 147 -12.86 21.27 7.50
CA HIS A 147 -14.15 20.89 8.06
C HIS A 147 -13.95 19.96 9.24
N GLY A 148 -14.16 20.47 10.45
CA GLY A 148 -13.98 19.64 11.63
C GLY A 148 -14.49 20.23 12.92
N LYS A 149 -14.50 19.41 13.98
CA LYS A 149 -14.91 19.90 15.31
C LYS A 149 -13.90 20.88 15.89
N TRP A 150 -12.64 20.77 15.47
CA TRP A 150 -11.53 21.60 15.90
C TRP A 150 -10.63 21.85 14.69
N CYS A 151 -10.51 23.11 14.30
CA CYS A 151 -9.62 23.55 13.21
C CYS A 151 -8.66 24.59 13.78
N LEU A 152 -7.36 24.26 13.87
CA LEU A 152 -6.39 25.14 14.55
C LEU A 152 -5.89 26.25 13.63
N TYR A 153 -5.36 25.88 12.47
CA TYR A 153 -4.89 26.82 11.45
C TYR A 153 -5.53 26.51 10.11
N THR A 154 -6.26 27.48 9.58
CA THR A 154 -6.76 27.47 8.20
C THR A 154 -6.60 28.83 7.59
N LEU A 155 -6.03 28.90 6.38
CA LEU A 155 -5.72 30.18 5.74
C LEU A 155 -6.98 30.79 5.13
N GLU A 156 -7.77 30.00 4.39
CA GLU A 156 -8.91 30.54 3.63
C GLU A 156 -10.25 30.32 4.34
N MET A 157 -10.68 29.07 4.55
CA MET A 157 -12.02 28.78 5.08
C MET A 157 -12.06 27.64 6.08
N SER A 158 -12.63 27.88 7.28
CA SER A 158 -12.87 26.83 8.27
C SER A 158 -14.35 26.71 8.63
N HIS A 159 -14.83 25.48 8.68
CA HIS A 159 -16.18 25.13 9.11
C HIS A 159 -16.08 24.17 10.30
N GLY A 160 -16.09 24.76 11.48
CA GLY A 160 -15.91 24.06 12.74
C GLY A 160 -16.27 24.96 13.91
N LYS A 161 -16.34 24.37 15.12
CA LYS A 161 -16.39 25.17 16.34
C LYS A 161 -14.98 25.55 16.78
#